data_AF-A0A914FS67-F1
#
_entry.id   AF-A0A914FS67-F1
#
_cell.length_a   1.000
_cell.length_b   1.000
_cell.length_c   1.000
_cell.angle_alpha   90.00
_cell.angle_beta   90.00
_cell.angle_gamma   90.00
#
_symmetry.space_group_name_H-M   'P 1'
#
loop_
_entity.id
_entity.type
_entity.pdbx_description
1 polymer ?
#
loop_
_entity_poly.entity_id
_entity_poly.type
_entity_poly.pdbx_seq_one_letter_code
_entity_poly.pdbx_strand_id
1 'polypeptide(L)'
;MMELAKDFLEHECGCKVVEGILSPVADNFAKKDLLKASHRFKMLEMATKCSNWMKADDWECSQGKWTRTLQVLKHFKEVLGSKYSDAEFRIILVCGGDVVDSFRRILPDGSNLWDPKDVEAIIRDFGIIILERTSATPAETLAQIPGASKYAGNIATIVDEAFPNNVSSTKLRSALKRGYSIRYCTPDPVVDYILEN
;
A
#
# COMPACT_ATOMS: atom_id res chain seq x y z
N MET A 1 -3.65 -5.58 -7.37
CA MET A 1 -2.73 -4.45 -7.12
C MET A 1 -1.29 -4.92 -7.13
N MET A 2 -0.83 -5.74 -6.18
CA MET A 2 0.56 -6.21 -6.16
C MET A 2 0.96 -7.00 -7.42
N GLU A 3 0.13 -7.95 -7.86
CA GLU A 3 0.39 -8.70 -9.11
C GLU A 3 0.49 -7.77 -10.33
N LEU A 4 -0.45 -6.83 -10.51
CA LEU A 4 -0.39 -5.86 -11.62
C LEU A 4 0.86 -4.97 -11.57
N ALA A 5 1.24 -4.51 -10.37
CA ALA A 5 2.45 -3.72 -10.20
C ALA A 5 3.70 -4.55 -10.55
N LYS A 6 3.69 -5.84 -10.22
CA LYS A 6 4.73 -6.77 -10.62
C LYS A 6 4.78 -6.97 -12.14
N ASP A 7 3.64 -7.26 -12.77
CA ASP A 7 3.55 -7.44 -14.23
C ASP A 7 4.05 -6.19 -14.97
N PHE A 8 3.64 -5.00 -14.54
CA PHE A 8 4.13 -3.74 -15.08
C PHE A 8 5.65 -3.61 -14.95
N LEU A 9 6.20 -3.90 -13.77
CA LEU A 9 7.65 -3.82 -13.54
C LEU A 9 8.43 -4.84 -14.37
N GLU A 10 7.95 -6.06 -14.50
CA GLU A 10 8.67 -7.14 -15.20
C GLU A 10 8.53 -7.05 -16.71
N HIS A 11 7.34 -6.70 -17.22
CA HIS A 11 7.06 -6.72 -18.66
C HIS A 11 7.30 -5.36 -19.34
N GLU A 12 7.02 -4.24 -18.67
CA GLU A 12 7.13 -2.92 -19.28
C GLU A 12 8.43 -2.20 -18.89
N CYS A 13 8.88 -2.38 -17.65
CA CYS A 13 10.09 -1.72 -17.13
C CYS A 13 11.35 -2.58 -17.21
N GLY A 14 11.24 -3.87 -17.59
CA GLY A 14 12.37 -4.81 -17.66
C GLY A 14 13.08 -5.03 -16.32
N CYS A 15 12.37 -4.77 -15.21
CA CYS A 15 12.87 -5.01 -13.86
C CYS A 15 12.60 -6.46 -13.44
N LYS A 16 13.28 -6.94 -12.39
CA LYS A 16 12.95 -8.22 -11.76
C LYS A 16 12.35 -7.96 -10.40
N VAL A 17 11.12 -8.41 -10.16
CA VAL A 17 10.48 -8.25 -8.85
C VAL A 17 10.86 -9.43 -7.97
N VAL A 18 11.62 -9.14 -6.91
CA VAL A 18 12.18 -10.17 -6.03
C VAL A 18 11.36 -10.37 -4.75
N GLU A 19 10.60 -9.37 -4.32
CA GLU A 19 9.84 -9.40 -3.07
C GLU A 19 8.71 -8.35 -3.07
N GLY A 20 7.58 -8.70 -2.45
CA GLY A 20 6.47 -7.80 -2.16
C GLY A 20 6.18 -7.81 -0.66
N ILE A 21 5.98 -6.63 -0.06
CA ILE A 21 5.79 -6.50 1.39
C ILE A 21 4.46 -5.82 1.68
N LEU A 22 3.62 -6.49 2.47
CA LEU A 22 2.39 -5.92 3.03
C LEU A 22 2.65 -5.51 4.48
N SER A 23 2.74 -4.19 4.71
CA SER A 23 2.99 -3.59 6.01
C SER A 23 1.68 -3.02 6.60
N PRO A 24 1.07 -3.63 7.62
CA PRO A 24 -0.10 -3.09 8.26
C PRO A 24 0.26 -1.91 9.17
N VAL A 25 -0.55 -0.85 9.12
CA VAL A 25 -0.37 0.33 9.99
C VAL A 25 -0.48 0.00 11.49
N ALA A 26 0.16 0.77 12.37
CA ALA A 26 -0.01 0.67 13.82
C ALA A 26 -1.43 1.04 14.31
N ASP A 27 -1.84 0.54 15.48
CA ASP A 27 -3.20 0.72 16.03
C ASP A 27 -3.54 2.14 16.44
N ASN A 28 -2.53 2.93 16.75
CA ASN A 28 -2.71 4.33 17.10
C ASN A 28 -2.91 5.24 15.87
N PHE A 29 -2.94 4.68 14.66
CA PHE A 29 -3.50 5.34 13.50
C PHE A 29 -5.00 5.50 13.75
N ALA A 30 -5.41 6.70 14.19
CA ALA A 30 -6.73 7.06 14.72
C ALA A 30 -7.88 6.98 13.68
N LYS A 31 -8.02 5.84 13.02
CA LYS A 31 -9.07 5.55 12.03
C LYS A 31 -10.22 4.84 12.72
N LYS A 32 -11.42 5.37 12.53
CA LYS A 32 -12.66 4.76 13.01
C LYS A 32 -12.80 3.32 12.48
N ASP A 33 -13.20 2.41 13.36
CA ASP A 33 -13.38 0.97 13.09
C ASP A 33 -12.08 0.24 12.66
N LEU A 34 -10.90 0.76 13.00
CA LEU A 34 -9.64 0.04 12.78
C LEU A 34 -9.52 -1.11 13.78
N LEU A 35 -9.45 -2.34 13.28
CA LEU A 35 -9.21 -3.54 14.09
C LEU A 35 -7.76 -3.53 14.62
N LYS A 36 -7.53 -4.21 15.75
CA LYS A 36 -6.18 -4.36 16.32
C LYS A 36 -5.17 -4.90 15.29
N ALA A 37 -3.94 -4.44 15.39
CA ALA A 37 -2.86 -4.72 14.46
C ALA A 37 -2.53 -6.21 14.43
N SER A 38 -2.61 -6.88 15.58
CA SER A 38 -2.42 -8.33 15.69
C SER A 38 -3.37 -9.11 14.76
N HIS A 39 -4.65 -8.77 14.73
CA HIS A 39 -5.61 -9.41 13.83
C HIS A 39 -5.35 -9.07 12.38
N ARG A 40 -5.02 -7.80 12.07
CA ARG A 40 -4.72 -7.37 10.70
C ARG A 40 -3.48 -8.04 10.14
N PHE A 41 -2.41 -8.09 10.93
CA PHE A 41 -1.18 -8.79 10.58
C PHE A 41 -1.47 -10.29 10.39
N LYS A 42 -2.23 -10.92 11.30
CA LYS A 42 -2.55 -12.34 11.17
C LYS A 42 -3.30 -12.67 9.88
N MET A 43 -4.28 -11.83 9.52
CA MET A 43 -4.99 -11.96 8.24
C MET A 43 -4.05 -11.76 7.04
N LEU A 44 -3.08 -10.84 7.11
CA LEU A 44 -2.09 -10.66 6.04
C LEU A 44 -1.13 -11.85 5.92
N GLU A 45 -0.67 -12.43 7.02
CA GLU A 45 0.13 -13.67 7.01
C GLU A 45 -0.63 -14.79 6.30
N MET A 46 -1.91 -14.99 6.66
CA MET A 46 -2.77 -16.00 6.03
C MET A 46 -2.99 -15.71 4.54
N ALA A 47 -3.22 -14.46 4.17
CA ALA A 47 -3.46 -14.05 2.79
C ALA A 47 -2.23 -14.20 1.89
N THR A 48 -1.03 -14.04 2.45
CA THR A 48 0.24 -14.11 1.71
C THR A 48 0.86 -15.51 1.70
N LYS A 49 0.34 -16.45 2.50
CA LYS A 49 0.89 -17.81 2.65
C LYS A 49 1.06 -18.58 1.32
N CYS A 50 0.18 -18.37 0.36
CA CYS A 50 0.24 -19.04 -0.95
C CYS A 50 1.04 -18.26 -2.00
N SER A 51 1.54 -17.06 -1.67
CA SER A 51 2.42 -16.30 -2.57
C SER A 51 3.86 -16.78 -2.43
N ASN A 52 4.57 -16.86 -3.55
CA ASN A 52 6.00 -17.18 -3.59
C ASN A 52 6.90 -15.93 -3.56
N TRP A 53 6.31 -14.73 -3.58
CA TRP A 53 7.05 -13.48 -3.67
C TRP A 53 6.55 -12.38 -2.71
N MET A 54 5.30 -12.48 -2.24
CA MET A 54 4.76 -11.55 -1.25
C MET A 54 4.83 -12.11 0.17
N LYS A 55 5.06 -11.23 1.14
CA LYS A 55 4.96 -11.54 2.56
C LYS A 55 4.28 -10.40 3.34
N ALA A 56 3.74 -10.74 4.50
CA ALA A 56 3.40 -9.76 5.52
C ALA A 56 4.64 -9.44 6.37
N ASP A 57 4.74 -8.19 6.84
CA ASP A 57 5.79 -7.76 7.77
C ASP A 57 5.16 -6.93 8.88
N ASP A 58 5.50 -7.19 10.15
CA ASP A 58 4.89 -6.56 11.32
C ASP A 58 5.72 -5.39 11.89
N TRP A 59 6.82 -5.00 11.25
CA TRP A 59 7.70 -3.98 11.82
C TRP A 59 6.96 -2.66 12.06
N GLU A 60 6.17 -2.18 11.09
CA GLU A 60 5.44 -0.91 11.21
C GLU A 60 4.43 -0.93 12.37
N CYS A 61 3.62 -1.99 12.47
CA CYS A 61 2.60 -2.06 13.50
C CYS A 61 3.17 -2.37 14.90
N SER A 62 4.40 -2.89 14.97
CA SER A 62 5.11 -3.19 16.22
C SER A 62 5.81 -1.97 16.84
N GLN A 63 5.83 -0.81 16.17
CA GLN A 63 6.51 0.40 16.67
C GLN A 63 5.85 1.03 17.92
N GLY A 64 4.67 0.56 18.34
CA GLY A 64 3.90 1.12 19.46
C GLY A 64 3.36 2.54 19.23
N LYS A 65 3.72 3.17 18.11
CA LYS A 65 3.25 4.48 17.66
C LYS A 65 3.02 4.50 16.14
N TRP A 66 2.48 5.60 15.64
CA TRP A 66 2.14 5.73 14.23
C TRP A 66 3.41 6.16 13.52
N THR A 67 3.67 5.52 12.39
CA THR A 67 4.91 5.70 11.64
C THR A 67 4.55 6.29 10.29
N ARG A 68 5.25 7.35 9.89
CA ARG A 68 5.07 7.95 8.57
C ARG A 68 5.55 6.98 7.50
N THR A 69 4.86 6.92 6.37
CA THR A 69 5.21 6.03 5.24
C THR A 69 6.66 6.15 4.79
N LEU A 70 7.22 7.36 4.75
CA LEU A 70 8.63 7.56 4.42
C LEU A 70 9.58 6.80 5.37
N GLN A 71 9.26 6.74 6.67
CA GLN A 71 10.08 6.04 7.65
C GLN A 71 9.99 4.52 7.47
N VAL A 72 8.81 4.01 7.11
CA VAL A 72 8.61 2.60 6.75
C VAL A 72 9.44 2.23 5.51
N LEU A 73 9.40 3.06 4.47
CA LEU A 73 10.21 2.85 3.25
C LEU A 73 11.72 2.90 3.53
N LYS A 74 12.17 3.84 4.36
CA LYS A 74 13.58 3.92 4.79
C LYS A 74 14.02 2.67 5.57
N HIS A 75 13.18 2.20 6.50
CA HIS A 75 13.45 0.98 7.25
C HIS A 75 13.64 -0.22 6.30
N PHE A 76 12.72 -0.45 5.36
CA PHE A 76 12.87 -1.55 4.42
C PHE A 76 14.06 -1.38 3.50
N LYS A 77 14.43 -0.15 3.12
CA LYS A 77 15.65 0.09 2.34
C LYS A 77 16.91 -0.33 3.10
N GLU A 78 16.97 -0.05 4.39
CA GLU A 78 18.08 -0.45 5.24
C GLU A 78 18.14 -1.98 5.42
N VAL A 79 17.03 -2.60 5.80
CA VAL A 79 16.95 -4.05 6.03
C VAL A 79 17.24 -4.84 4.76
N LEU A 80 16.63 -4.45 3.64
CA LEU A 80 16.81 -5.15 2.36
C LEU A 80 18.14 -4.82 1.70
N GLY A 81 18.77 -3.69 2.03
CA GLY A 81 20.11 -3.34 1.52
C GLY A 81 21.18 -4.35 1.90
N SER A 82 21.07 -4.95 3.10
CA SER A 82 21.96 -6.03 3.51
C SER A 82 21.64 -7.35 2.79
N LYS A 83 20.37 -7.59 2.44
CA LYS A 83 19.90 -8.82 1.78
C LYS A 83 20.25 -8.84 0.29
N TYR A 84 20.24 -7.68 -0.37
CA TYR A 84 20.47 -7.52 -1.81
C TYR A 84 21.75 -6.73 -2.09
N SER A 85 22.80 -6.90 -1.28
CA SER A 85 24.07 -6.16 -1.40
C SER A 85 24.77 -6.32 -2.74
N ASP A 86 24.52 -7.44 -3.43
CA ASP A 86 25.21 -7.82 -4.66
C ASP A 86 24.57 -7.22 -5.93
N ALA A 87 23.46 -6.48 -5.78
CA ALA A 87 22.75 -5.87 -6.89
C ALA A 87 22.20 -4.49 -6.51
N GLU A 88 22.06 -3.62 -7.50
CA GLU A 88 21.25 -2.41 -7.33
C GLU A 88 19.78 -2.84 -7.18
N PHE A 89 19.16 -2.43 -6.07
CA PHE A 89 17.74 -2.69 -5.82
C PHE A 89 17.00 -1.38 -5.55
N ARG A 90 15.70 -1.40 -5.81
CA ARG A 90 14.80 -0.28 -5.61
C ARG A 90 13.58 -0.73 -4.84
N ILE A 91 13.10 0.14 -3.95
CA ILE A 91 11.81 -0.03 -3.27
C ILE A 91 10.84 0.96 -3.90
N ILE A 92 9.64 0.47 -4.23
CA ILE A 92 8.58 1.25 -4.86
C ILE A 92 7.34 1.16 -3.98
N LEU A 93 6.71 2.29 -3.69
CA LEU A 93 5.43 2.33 -2.99
C LEU A 93 4.31 1.95 -3.98
N VAL A 94 3.56 0.89 -3.69
CA VAL A 94 2.38 0.51 -4.47
C VAL A 94 1.13 0.94 -3.72
N CYS A 95 0.26 1.72 -4.36
CA CYS A 95 -0.96 2.21 -3.72
C CYS A 95 -2.11 2.41 -4.72
N GLY A 96 -3.33 2.61 -4.21
CA GLY A 96 -4.45 3.08 -5.02
C GLY A 96 -4.40 4.58 -5.24
N GLY A 97 -5.09 5.09 -6.28
CA GLY A 97 -5.22 6.52 -6.53
C GLY A 97 -5.74 7.34 -5.35
N ASP A 98 -6.57 6.73 -4.50
CA ASP A 98 -7.12 7.35 -3.28
C ASP A 98 -6.03 7.74 -2.25
N VAL A 99 -4.89 7.05 -2.24
CA VAL A 99 -3.75 7.41 -1.40
C VAL A 99 -3.08 8.68 -1.94
N VAL A 100 -2.90 8.78 -3.25
CA VAL A 100 -2.29 9.94 -3.89
C VAL A 100 -3.15 11.18 -3.71
N ASP A 101 -4.46 11.06 -3.89
CA ASP A 101 -5.41 12.15 -3.64
C ASP A 101 -5.35 12.67 -2.19
N SER A 102 -4.91 11.82 -1.26
CA SER A 102 -4.71 12.22 0.13
C SER A 102 -3.43 13.03 0.39
N PHE A 103 -2.45 13.05 -0.53
CA PHE A 103 -1.16 13.74 -0.34
C PHE A 103 -1.29 15.24 -0.08
N ARG A 104 -2.34 15.87 -0.59
CA ARG A 104 -2.60 17.31 -0.40
C ARG A 104 -3.69 17.59 0.63
N ARG A 105 -4.18 16.57 1.32
CA ARG A 105 -5.26 16.72 2.29
C ARG A 105 -4.79 17.53 3.50
N ILE A 106 -5.54 18.59 3.81
CA ILE A 106 -5.39 19.39 5.02
C ILE A 106 -6.32 18.84 6.11
N LEU A 107 -5.81 18.72 7.33
CA LEU A 107 -6.54 18.29 8.51
C LEU A 107 -7.35 19.46 9.10
N PRO A 108 -8.36 19.19 9.96
CA PRO A 108 -9.18 20.24 10.56
C PRO A 108 -8.40 21.29 11.37
N ASP A 109 -7.22 20.93 11.86
CA ASP A 109 -6.31 21.82 12.60
C ASP A 109 -5.40 22.67 11.70
N GLY A 110 -5.57 22.59 10.37
CA GLY A 110 -4.79 23.33 9.38
C GLY A 110 -3.45 22.68 9.03
N SER A 111 -3.09 21.54 9.64
CA SER A 111 -1.87 20.80 9.31
C SER A 111 -2.05 19.91 8.07
N ASN A 112 -0.97 19.59 7.37
CA ASN A 112 -1.03 18.62 6.26
C ASN A 112 -1.13 17.20 6.82
N LEU A 113 -2.00 16.36 6.23
CA LEU A 113 -2.03 14.92 6.53
C LEU A 113 -0.70 14.26 6.16
N TRP A 114 -0.13 14.65 5.03
CA TRP A 114 1.18 14.24 4.57
C TRP A 114 2.13 15.42 4.64
N ASP A 115 3.29 15.23 5.26
CA ASP A 115 4.35 16.24 5.18
C ASP A 115 4.78 16.39 3.72
N PRO A 116 4.69 17.59 3.10
CA PRO A 116 5.04 17.77 1.70
C PRO A 116 6.47 17.35 1.37
N LYS A 117 7.41 17.49 2.32
CA LYS A 117 8.79 17.03 2.16
C LYS A 117 8.88 15.50 2.14
N ASP A 118 8.02 14.83 2.92
CA ASP A 118 7.96 13.37 2.91
C ASP A 118 7.38 12.88 1.57
N VAL A 119 6.35 13.54 1.03
CA VAL A 119 5.79 13.21 -0.29
C VAL A 119 6.85 13.35 -1.39
N GLU A 120 7.59 14.46 -1.41
CA GLU A 120 8.67 14.66 -2.37
C GLU A 120 9.75 13.56 -2.22
N ALA A 121 10.18 13.25 -1.00
CA ALA A 121 11.18 12.22 -0.76
C ALA A 121 10.71 10.81 -1.17
N ILE A 122 9.44 10.47 -0.94
CA ILE A 122 8.86 9.20 -1.40
C ILE A 122 8.97 9.09 -2.92
N ILE A 123 8.54 10.11 -3.65
CA ILE A 123 8.58 10.09 -5.12
C ILE A 123 10.02 10.11 -5.65
N ARG A 124 10.89 10.95 -5.07
CA ARG A 124 12.28 11.10 -5.51
C ARG A 124 13.13 9.86 -5.22
N ASP A 125 13.11 9.34 -4.00
CA ASP A 125 14.09 8.37 -3.51
C ASP A 125 13.62 6.91 -3.65
N PHE A 126 12.32 6.69 -3.85
CA PHE A 126 11.69 5.37 -3.93
C PHE A 126 10.91 5.23 -5.24
N GLY A 127 9.93 6.10 -5.47
CA GLY A 127 8.98 5.99 -6.57
C GLY A 127 7.66 5.36 -6.14
N ILE A 128 6.66 5.50 -7.00
CA ILE A 128 5.28 5.15 -6.72
C ILE A 128 4.61 4.51 -7.94
N ILE A 129 3.94 3.38 -7.72
CA ILE A 129 3.01 2.77 -8.67
C ILE A 129 1.60 2.95 -8.14
N ILE A 130 0.76 3.58 -8.95
CA ILE A 130 -0.59 4.01 -8.61
C ILE A 130 -1.56 3.16 -9.40
N LEU A 131 -2.37 2.35 -8.72
CA LEU A 131 -3.48 1.67 -9.35
C LEU A 131 -4.67 2.62 -9.47
N GLU A 132 -5.10 2.89 -10.69
CA GLU A 132 -6.23 3.78 -10.96
C GLU A 132 -7.53 3.20 -10.41
N ARG A 133 -8.38 4.08 -9.87
CA ARG A 133 -9.70 3.73 -9.36
C ARG A 133 -10.69 4.76 -9.86
N THR A 134 -11.89 4.32 -10.24
CA THR A 134 -12.94 5.18 -10.82
C THR A 134 -13.32 6.40 -9.97
N SER A 135 -13.04 6.38 -8.67
CA SER A 135 -13.37 7.45 -7.72
C SER A 135 -12.18 8.34 -7.33
N ALA A 136 -11.03 8.20 -7.99
CA ALA A 136 -9.80 8.92 -7.64
C ALA A 136 -9.24 9.67 -8.87
N THR A 137 -8.61 10.83 -8.66
CA THR A 137 -8.00 11.65 -9.72
C THR A 137 -6.51 11.91 -9.45
N PRO A 138 -5.68 10.85 -9.33
CA PRO A 138 -4.28 10.98 -8.91
C PRO A 138 -3.44 11.88 -9.83
N ALA A 139 -3.74 11.93 -11.13
CA ALA A 139 -3.04 12.78 -12.09
C ALA A 139 -3.21 14.29 -11.77
N GLU A 140 -4.43 14.70 -11.42
CA GLU A 140 -4.73 16.09 -11.04
C GLU A 140 -4.03 16.46 -9.73
N THR A 141 -3.99 15.52 -8.77
CA THR A 141 -3.29 15.72 -7.50
C THR A 141 -1.78 15.85 -7.72
N LEU A 142 -1.18 14.97 -8.53
CA LEU A 142 0.25 14.99 -8.85
C LEU A 142 0.68 16.27 -9.57
N ALA A 143 -0.13 16.76 -10.51
CA ALA A 143 0.14 18.02 -11.22
C ALA A 143 0.26 19.23 -10.26
N GLN A 144 -0.36 19.13 -9.08
CA GLN A 144 -0.36 20.18 -8.06
C GLN A 144 0.68 19.95 -6.96
N ILE A 145 1.44 18.86 -7.00
CA ILE A 145 2.55 18.61 -6.07
C ILE A 145 3.82 19.30 -6.62
N PRO A 146 4.38 20.29 -5.91
CA PRO A 146 5.59 20.96 -6.35
C PRO A 146 6.73 19.97 -6.55
N GLY A 147 7.37 20.02 -7.72
CA GLY A 147 8.52 19.16 -8.03
C GLY A 147 8.17 17.73 -8.46
N ALA A 148 6.90 17.30 -8.43
CA ALA A 148 6.52 15.96 -8.90
C ALA A 148 6.91 15.72 -10.38
N SER A 149 6.77 16.75 -11.23
CA SER A 149 7.17 16.69 -12.65
C SER A 149 8.67 16.45 -12.86
N LYS A 150 9.53 16.88 -11.92
CA LYS A 150 10.98 16.63 -11.96
C LYS A 150 11.29 15.13 -11.82
N TYR A 151 10.41 14.39 -11.18
CA TYR A 151 10.56 12.96 -10.89
C TYR A 151 9.50 12.12 -11.61
N ALA A 152 9.01 12.57 -12.77
CA ALA A 152 7.95 11.89 -13.52
C ALA A 152 8.31 10.42 -13.85
N GLY A 153 9.59 10.12 -14.12
CA GLY A 153 10.06 8.74 -14.35
C GLY A 153 10.00 7.83 -13.12
N ASN A 154 9.69 8.36 -11.93
CA ASN A 154 9.48 7.60 -10.70
C ASN A 154 7.99 7.40 -10.38
N ILE A 155 7.09 7.86 -11.24
CA ILE A 155 5.65 7.78 -11.05
C ILE A 155 5.08 6.96 -12.20
N ALA A 156 4.40 5.86 -11.86
CA ALA A 156 3.64 5.07 -12.82
C ALA A 156 2.18 4.99 -12.38
N THR A 157 1.27 5.18 -13.31
CA THR A 157 -0.16 4.89 -13.12
C THR A 157 -0.52 3.70 -13.97
N ILE A 158 -1.13 2.69 -13.37
CA ILE A 158 -1.54 1.45 -14.03
C ILE A 158 -3.05 1.25 -13.86
N VAL A 159 -3.67 0.68 -14.89
CA VAL A 159 -5.10 0.37 -14.94
C VAL A 159 -5.27 -1.13 -15.04
N ASP A 160 -6.19 -1.70 -14.26
CA ASP A 160 -6.58 -3.10 -14.39
C ASP A 160 -7.69 -3.23 -15.43
N GLU A 161 -7.30 -3.36 -16.71
CA GLU A 161 -8.25 -3.54 -17.81
C GLU A 161 -8.82 -4.97 -17.86
N ALA A 162 -8.04 -5.96 -17.41
CA ALA A 162 -8.43 -7.36 -17.47
C ALA A 162 -9.45 -7.73 -16.39
N PHE A 163 -9.24 -7.26 -15.15
CA PHE A 163 -10.01 -7.68 -13.98
C PHE A 163 -10.31 -6.51 -13.03
N PRO A 164 -11.05 -5.47 -13.46
CA PRO A 164 -11.28 -4.27 -12.66
C PRO A 164 -11.89 -4.60 -11.29
N ASN A 165 -11.05 -4.66 -10.26
CA ASN A 165 -11.44 -5.11 -8.93
C ASN A 165 -11.93 -3.93 -8.08
N ASN A 166 -13.25 -3.86 -7.86
CA ASN A 166 -13.89 -2.83 -7.05
C ASN A 166 -14.22 -3.29 -5.60
N VAL A 167 -13.57 -4.37 -5.12
CA VAL A 167 -13.64 -4.78 -3.72
C VAL A 167 -12.83 -3.80 -2.86
N SER A 168 -13.43 -3.34 -1.77
CA SER A 168 -12.75 -2.50 -0.78
C SER A 168 -13.04 -3.01 0.63
N SER A 169 -12.10 -2.78 1.55
CA SER A 169 -12.28 -3.21 2.94
C SER A 169 -13.51 -2.57 3.60
N THR A 170 -13.92 -1.37 3.16
CA THR A 170 -15.17 -0.74 3.62
C THR A 170 -16.40 -1.49 3.15
N LYS A 171 -16.43 -1.94 1.88
CA LYS A 171 -17.53 -2.77 1.36
C LYS A 171 -17.58 -4.13 2.07
N LEU A 172 -16.43 -4.77 2.29
CA LEU A 172 -16.35 -6.05 3.01
C LEU A 172 -16.86 -5.93 4.45
N ARG A 173 -16.41 -4.93 5.21
CA ARG A 173 -16.92 -4.70 6.59
C ARG A 173 -18.43 -4.40 6.60
N SER A 174 -18.93 -3.66 5.60
CA SER A 174 -20.37 -3.39 5.47
C SER A 174 -21.18 -4.66 5.15
N ALA A 175 -20.66 -5.52 4.28
CA ALA A 175 -21.26 -6.81 3.94
C ALA A 175 -21.37 -7.72 5.17
N LEU A 176 -20.27 -7.87 5.93
CA LEU A 176 -20.24 -8.61 7.18
C LEU A 176 -21.26 -8.07 8.21
N LYS A 177 -21.31 -6.76 8.42
CA LYS A 177 -22.29 -6.11 9.33
C LYS A 177 -23.75 -6.38 8.94
N ARG A 178 -24.02 -6.72 7.67
CA ARG A 178 -25.35 -7.02 7.13
C ARG A 178 -25.63 -8.52 6.99
N GLY A 179 -24.73 -9.39 7.45
CA GLY A 179 -24.86 -10.84 7.35
C GLY A 179 -24.65 -11.40 5.95
N TYR A 180 -24.05 -10.63 5.03
CA TYR A 180 -23.71 -11.14 3.71
C TYR A 180 -22.39 -11.90 3.73
N SER A 181 -22.29 -12.94 2.89
CA SER A 181 -21.04 -13.67 2.66
C SER A 181 -19.99 -12.77 1.98
N ILE A 182 -18.73 -12.95 2.39
CA ILE A 182 -17.55 -12.35 1.74
C ILE A 182 -16.63 -13.39 1.09
N ARG A 183 -17.10 -14.65 0.99
CA ARG A 183 -16.34 -15.75 0.36
C ARG A 183 -15.99 -15.37 -1.08
N TYR A 184 -14.79 -15.74 -1.53
CA TYR A 184 -14.23 -15.37 -2.84
C TYR A 184 -13.90 -13.88 -3.04
N CYS A 185 -14.17 -13.00 -2.07
CA CYS A 185 -13.67 -11.62 -2.11
C CYS A 185 -12.31 -11.46 -1.40
N THR A 186 -11.91 -12.45 -0.62
CA THR A 186 -10.63 -12.56 0.10
C THR A 186 -10.34 -14.05 0.33
N PRO A 187 -9.10 -14.46 0.63
CA PRO A 187 -8.77 -15.88 0.83
C PRO A 187 -9.61 -16.54 1.93
N ASP A 188 -10.04 -17.79 1.70
CA ASP A 188 -10.86 -18.55 2.65
C ASP A 188 -10.29 -18.58 4.09
N PRO A 189 -8.98 -18.79 4.32
CA PRO A 189 -8.42 -18.75 5.68
C PRO A 189 -8.62 -17.41 6.40
N VAL A 190 -8.68 -16.30 5.65
CA VAL A 190 -8.97 -14.97 6.21
C VAL A 190 -10.44 -14.86 6.57
N VAL A 191 -11.34 -15.39 5.73
CA VAL A 191 -12.78 -15.43 6.02
C VAL A 191 -13.03 -16.23 7.29
N ASP A 192 -12.45 -17.42 7.40
CA ASP A 192 -12.59 -18.29 8.57
C ASP A 192 -12.09 -17.59 9.84
N TYR A 193 -10.91 -16.96 9.78
CA TYR A 193 -10.37 -16.18 10.90
C TYR A 193 -11.29 -15.05 11.37
N ILE A 194 -11.93 -14.34 10.44
CA ILE A 194 -12.90 -13.26 10.73
C ILE A 194 -14.17 -13.81 11.39
N LEU A 195 -14.61 -15.02 11.06
CA LEU A 195 -15.81 -15.62 11.64
C LEU A 195 -15.57 -16.17 13.06
N GLU A 196 -14.32 -16.53 13.36
CA GLU A 196 -13.89 -17.07 14.65
C GLU A 196 -13.54 -16.00 15.70
N ASN A 197 -13.38 -14.73 15.32
CA ASN A 197 -12.87 -13.63 16.18
C ASN A 197 -13.69 -12.34 16.03
#